data_AF-A0A7C5X5A7-F1
#
_entry.id   AF-A0A7C5X5A7-F1
#
_cell.length_a   1.000
_cell.length_b   1.000
_cell.length_c   1.000
_cell.angle_alpha   90.00
_cell.angle_beta   90.00
_cell.angle_gamma   90.00
#
_symmetry.space_group_name_H-M   'P 1'
#
loop_
_entity.id
_entity.type
_entity.pdbx_description
1 polymer ?
#
loop_
_entity_poly.entity_id
_entity_poly.type
_entity_poly.pdbx_seq_one_letter_code
_entity_poly.pdbx_strand_id
1 'polypeptide(L)'
;MEKILAVLLLLLAAGYLGINFMGLPPLLVAENIVLAVVYGAIAWLIMQRPRRVVYATLLLVTTFNAGRLSRTLWSPTEGFGRLAVEHLPLFIYLLVLAILALLVLIKRG
;
A
#
# COMPACT_ATOMS: atom_id res chain seq x y z
N MET A 1 8.44 -14.05 8.31
CA MET A 1 8.39 -12.86 7.42
C MET A 1 7.05 -12.77 6.70
N GLU A 2 6.60 -13.85 6.05
CA GLU A 2 5.38 -13.87 5.24
C GLU A 2 4.10 -13.59 6.03
N LYS A 3 3.95 -14.21 7.22
CA LYS A 3 2.83 -13.93 8.13
C LYS A 3 2.77 -12.47 8.56
N ILE A 4 3.92 -11.88 8.88
CA ILE A 4 4.01 -10.45 9.25
C ILE A 4 3.59 -9.58 8.07
N LEU A 5 4.11 -9.85 6.86
CA LEU A 5 3.76 -9.11 5.66
C LEU A 5 2.26 -9.21 5.35
N ALA A 6 1.65 -10.40 5.48
CA ALA A 6 0.22 -10.57 5.29
C ALA A 6 -0.60 -9.78 6.34
N VAL A 7 -0.20 -9.81 7.61
CA VAL A 7 -0.87 -9.02 8.66
C VAL A 7 -0.77 -7.52 8.37
N LEU A 8 0.40 -7.03 7.96
CA LEU A 8 0.57 -5.63 7.58
C LEU A 8 -0.34 -5.24 6.40
N LEU A 9 -0.47 -6.11 5.40
CA LEU A 9 -1.39 -5.86 4.28
C LEU A 9 -2.85 -5.84 4.70
N LEU A 10 -3.26 -6.70 5.64
CA LEU A 10 -4.61 -6.70 6.19
C LEU A 10 -4.89 -5.42 7.01
N LEU A 11 -3.91 -4.96 7.80
CA LEU A 11 -4.01 -3.69 8.53
C LEU A 11 -4.12 -2.50 7.57
N LEU A 12 -3.34 -2.50 6.48
CA LEU A 12 -3.45 -1.49 5.43
C LEU A 12 -4.83 -1.50 4.76
N ALA A 13 -5.33 -2.69 4.40
CA ALA A 13 -6.66 -2.84 3.82
C ALA A 13 -7.76 -2.34 4.77
N ALA A 14 -7.66 -2.67 6.06
CA ALA A 14 -8.57 -2.16 7.08
C ALA A 14 -8.49 -0.63 7.21
N GLY A 15 -7.30 -0.04 7.11
CA GLY A 15 -7.12 1.41 7.09
C GLY A 15 -7.82 2.08 5.90
N TYR A 16 -7.68 1.52 4.70
CA TYR A 16 -8.39 2.00 3.50
C TYR A 16 -9.92 1.90 3.63
N LEU A 17 -10.44 0.85 4.27
CA LEU A 17 -11.88 0.76 4.53
C LEU A 17 -12.32 1.73 5.64
N GLY A 18 -11.53 1.87 6.70
CA GLY A 18 -11.86 2.69 7.86
C GLY A 18 -11.96 4.18 7.53
N ILE A 19 -11.09 4.69 6.65
CA ILE A 19 -11.10 6.12 6.30
C ILE A 19 -12.36 6.53 5.51
N ASN A 20 -13.06 5.58 4.88
CA ASN A 20 -14.29 5.88 4.13
C ASN A 20 -15.43 6.38 5.04
N PHE A 21 -15.39 6.10 6.34
CA PHE A 21 -16.38 6.59 7.30
C PHE A 21 -16.20 8.07 7.68
N MET A 22 -15.17 8.75 7.15
CA MET A 22 -14.88 10.16 7.42
C MET A 22 -15.58 11.14 6.45
N GLY A 23 -16.55 10.68 5.67
CA GLY A 23 -17.31 11.53 4.73
C GLY A 23 -16.52 11.89 3.47
N LEU A 24 -15.74 10.97 2.93
CA LEU A 24 -14.96 11.17 1.72
C LEU A 24 -15.87 11.30 0.46
N PRO A 25 -15.44 12.06 -0.56
CA PRO A 25 -16.06 12.05 -1.88
C PRO A 25 -16.21 10.62 -2.45
N PRO A 26 -17.30 10.30 -3.18
CA PRO A 26 -17.58 8.95 -3.65
C PRO A 26 -16.47 8.31 -4.48
N LEU A 27 -15.74 9.10 -5.27
CA LEU A 27 -14.62 8.62 -6.08
C LEU A 27 -13.47 8.10 -5.21
N LEU A 28 -13.14 8.81 -4.12
CA LEU A 28 -12.10 8.39 -3.18
C LEU A 28 -12.51 7.15 -2.39
N VAL A 29 -13.81 7.04 -2.06
CA VAL A 29 -14.35 5.83 -1.44
C VAL A 29 -14.17 4.62 -2.35
N ALA A 30 -14.54 4.75 -3.63
CA ALA A 30 -14.37 3.67 -4.61
C ALA A 30 -12.90 3.26 -4.76
N GLU A 31 -12.00 4.24 -4.85
CA GLU A 31 -10.57 4.00 -4.94
C GLU A 31 -10.02 3.25 -3.72
N ASN A 32 -10.40 3.67 -2.51
CA ASN A 32 -10.00 3.02 -1.27
C ASN A 32 -10.52 1.58 -1.17
N ILE A 33 -11.76 1.33 -1.61
CA ILE A 33 -12.33 -0.02 -1.66
C ILE A 33 -11.50 -0.90 -2.60
N VAL A 34 -11.16 -0.41 -3.79
CA VAL A 34 -10.32 -1.15 -4.75
C VAL A 34 -8.96 -1.48 -4.14
N LEU A 35 -8.29 -0.50 -3.52
CA LEU A 35 -7.00 -0.73 -2.85
C LEU A 35 -7.11 -1.74 -1.72
N ALA A 36 -8.15 -1.64 -0.88
CA ALA A 36 -8.38 -2.60 0.20
C ALA A 36 -8.58 -4.03 -0.33
N VAL A 37 -9.36 -4.21 -1.40
CA VAL A 37 -9.57 -5.50 -2.04
C VAL A 37 -8.27 -6.04 -2.62
N VAL A 38 -7.48 -5.21 -3.30
CA VAL A 38 -6.19 -5.61 -3.89
C VAL A 38 -5.21 -6.05 -2.79
N TYR A 39 -5.02 -5.25 -1.74
CA TYR A 39 -4.11 -5.61 -0.65
C TYR A 39 -4.60 -6.82 0.14
N GLY A 40 -5.91 -6.95 0.39
CA GLY A 40 -6.52 -8.12 1.02
C GLY A 40 -6.34 -9.39 0.19
N ALA A 41 -6.53 -9.32 -1.13
CA ALA A 41 -6.32 -10.44 -2.04
C ALA A 41 -4.85 -10.88 -2.07
N ILE A 42 -3.91 -9.92 -2.10
CA ILE A 42 -2.48 -10.22 -2.03
C ILE A 42 -2.12 -10.85 -0.68
N ALA A 43 -2.65 -10.33 0.44
CA ALA A 43 -2.43 -10.89 1.77
C ALA A 43 -2.89 -12.36 1.84
N TRP A 44 -4.09 -12.63 1.33
CA TRP A 44 -4.65 -13.97 1.22
C TRP A 44 -3.77 -14.90 0.37
N LEU A 45 -3.31 -14.44 -0.80
CA LEU A 45 -2.45 -15.21 -1.69
C LEU A 45 -1.08 -15.49 -1.04
N ILE A 46 -0.50 -14.56 -0.29
CA ILE A 46 0.74 -14.79 0.46
C ILE A 46 0.55 -15.90 1.50
N MET A 47 -0.59 -15.93 2.20
CA MET A 47 -0.87 -16.95 3.23
C MET A 47 -1.14 -18.33 2.62
N GLN A 48 -1.84 -18.39 1.48
CA GLN A 48 -2.25 -19.67 0.88
C GLN A 48 -1.22 -20.25 -0.09
N ARG A 49 -0.64 -19.41 -0.96
CA ARG A 49 0.22 -19.82 -2.07
C ARG A 49 1.34 -18.79 -2.28
N PRO A 50 2.35 -18.74 -1.39
CA PRO A 50 3.43 -17.78 -1.49
C PRO A 50 4.31 -18.06 -2.71
N ARG A 51 4.00 -17.41 -3.83
CA ARG A 51 4.73 -17.52 -5.11
C ARG A 51 5.48 -16.24 -5.41
N ARG A 52 6.59 -16.34 -6.13
CA ARG A 52 7.41 -15.20 -6.57
C ARG A 52 6.58 -14.11 -7.25
N VAL A 53 5.64 -14.50 -8.10
CA VAL A 53 4.72 -13.58 -8.80
C VAL A 53 3.91 -12.73 -7.82
N VAL A 54 3.44 -13.29 -6.70
CA VAL A 54 2.64 -12.55 -5.71
C VAL A 54 3.45 -11.42 -5.08
N TYR A 55 4.72 -11.67 -4.75
CA TYR A 55 5.61 -10.64 -4.19
C TYR A 55 6.01 -9.59 -5.23
N ALA A 56 6.17 -9.98 -6.50
CA ALA A 56 6.38 -9.04 -7.60
C ALA A 56 5.16 -8.14 -7.83
N THR A 57 3.96 -8.72 -7.83
CA THR A 57 2.71 -7.94 -7.88
C THR A 57 2.60 -7.00 -6.69
N LEU A 58 2.89 -7.48 -5.48
CA LEU A 58 2.89 -6.64 -4.29
C LEU A 58 3.84 -5.45 -4.44
N LEU A 59 5.09 -5.70 -4.86
CA LEU A 59 6.09 -4.66 -5.07
C LEU A 59 5.60 -3.61 -6.08
N LEU A 60 5.03 -4.04 -7.20
CA LEU A 60 4.50 -3.12 -8.22
C LEU A 60 3.34 -2.27 -7.67
N VAL A 61 2.39 -2.90 -6.98
CA VAL A 61 1.22 -2.19 -6.43
C VAL A 61 1.62 -1.19 -5.35
N THR A 62 2.51 -1.57 -4.42
CA THR A 62 2.94 -0.68 -3.33
C THR A 62 3.81 0.46 -3.84
N THR A 63 4.72 0.21 -4.78
CA THR A 63 5.56 1.27 -5.38
C THR A 63 4.74 2.23 -6.23
N PHE A 64 3.79 1.73 -7.02
CA PHE A 64 2.86 2.58 -7.77
C PHE A 64 2.04 3.48 -6.83
N ASN A 65 1.46 2.89 -5.78
CA ASN A 65 0.64 3.64 -4.82
C ASN A 65 1.50 4.66 -4.03
N ALA A 66 2.70 4.28 -3.61
CA ALA A 66 3.64 5.20 -2.97
C ALA A 66 4.06 6.34 -3.90
N GLY A 67 4.32 6.06 -5.18
CA GLY A 67 4.68 7.08 -6.18
C GLY A 67 3.52 8.02 -6.54
N ARG A 68 2.28 7.56 -6.40
CA ARG A 68 1.11 8.43 -6.52
C ARG A 68 0.94 9.31 -5.28
N LEU A 69 1.13 8.73 -4.09
CA LEU A 69 1.06 9.45 -2.82
C LEU A 69 2.22 10.44 -2.63
N SER A 70 3.40 10.18 -3.20
CA SER A 70 4.53 11.10 -3.09
C SER A 70 4.24 12.47 -3.71
N ARG A 71 3.36 12.54 -4.72
CA ARG A 71 2.92 13.79 -5.35
C ARG A 71 2.07 14.65 -4.42
N THR A 72 1.42 14.06 -3.41
CA THR A 72 0.67 14.81 -2.38
C THR A 72 1.58 15.26 -1.25
N LEU A 73 2.75 14.65 -1.10
CA LEU A 73 3.79 15.07 -0.14
C LEU A 73 4.61 16.21 -0.70
N TRP A 74 5.07 16.08 -1.95
CA TRP A 74 5.96 17.05 -2.57
C TRP A 74 5.71 17.13 -4.07
N SER A 75 5.68 18.34 -4.59
CA SER A 75 5.69 18.60 -6.03
C SER A 75 6.80 19.60 -6.40
N PRO A 76 7.37 19.51 -7.61
CA PRO A 76 8.38 20.47 -8.06
C PRO A 76 7.86 21.90 -8.18
N THR A 77 6.55 22.07 -8.41
CA THR A 77 5.93 23.37 -8.67
C THR A 77 5.39 24.05 -7.43
N GLU A 78 4.96 23.28 -6.42
CA GLU A 78 4.33 23.82 -5.21
C GLU A 78 5.15 23.55 -3.93
N GLY A 79 6.20 22.74 -4.02
CA GLY A 79 6.97 22.32 -2.85
C GLY A 79 6.22 21.29 -2.01
N PHE A 80 6.28 21.41 -0.68
CA PHE A 80 5.58 20.49 0.22
C PHE A 80 4.07 20.73 0.21
N GLY A 81 3.30 19.66 0.02
CA GLY A 81 1.85 19.72 0.03
C GLY A 81 1.30 20.11 1.42
N ARG A 82 0.15 20.79 1.42
CA ARG A 82 -0.50 21.27 2.65
C ARG A 82 -0.81 20.16 3.66
N LEU A 83 -1.05 18.94 3.17
CA LEU A 83 -1.34 17.76 3.99
C LEU A 83 -0.18 16.74 3.99
N ALA A 84 1.04 17.20 3.73
CA ALA A 84 2.18 16.29 3.60
C ALA A 84 2.43 15.50 4.89
N VAL A 85 2.27 16.13 6.05
CA VAL A 85 2.50 15.48 7.35
C VAL A 85 1.48 14.37 7.61
N GLU A 86 0.23 14.58 7.20
CA GLU A 86 -0.88 13.65 7.37
C GLU A 86 -0.75 12.42 6.46
N HIS A 87 -0.15 12.58 5.27
CA HIS A 87 0.06 11.49 4.32
C HIS A 87 1.40 10.76 4.53
N LEU A 88 2.32 11.35 5.30
CA LEU A 88 3.66 10.79 5.54
C LEU A 88 3.62 9.39 6.18
N PRO A 89 2.77 9.10 7.20
CA PRO A 89 2.70 7.76 7.80
C PRO A 89 2.30 6.69 6.79
N LEU A 90 1.29 6.96 5.95
CA LEU A 90 0.85 6.02 4.91
C LEU A 90 1.95 5.80 3.86
N PHE A 91 2.66 6.87 3.48
CA PHE A 91 3.77 6.76 2.54
C PHE A 91 4.90 5.88 3.08
N ILE A 92 5.32 6.09 4.33
CA ILE A 92 6.32 5.26 5.00
C ILE A 92 5.84 3.80 5.07
N TYR A 93 4.57 3.59 5.39
CA TYR A 93 3.98 2.25 5.44
C TYR A 93 4.10 1.52 4.10
N LEU A 94 3.74 2.19 3.00
CA LEU A 94 3.83 1.63 1.65
C LEU A 94 5.29 1.33 1.26
N LEU A 95 6.23 2.20 1.63
CA LEU A 95 7.66 1.96 1.41
C LEU A 95 8.17 0.74 2.17
N VAL A 96 7.78 0.57 3.44
CA VAL A 96 8.15 -0.62 4.23
C VAL A 96 7.63 -1.89 3.56
N LEU A 97 6.37 -1.90 3.11
CA LEU A 97 5.81 -3.04 2.37
C LEU A 97 6.56 -3.32 1.07
N ALA A 98 6.91 -2.28 0.30
CA ALA A 98 7.69 -2.41 -0.93
C ALA A 98 9.07 -3.01 -0.66
N ILE A 99 9.80 -2.50 0.34
CA ILE A 99 11.12 -3.00 0.74
C ILE A 99 11.03 -4.46 1.18
N LEU A 100 10.04 -4.81 2.02
CA LEU A 100 9.84 -6.19 2.46
C LEU A 100 9.53 -7.12 1.27
N ALA A 101 8.68 -6.69 0.33
CA ALA A 101 8.37 -7.47 -0.88
C ALA A 101 9.62 -7.69 -1.75
N LEU A 102 10.44 -6.65 -1.93
CA LEU A 102 11.71 -6.73 -2.67
C LEU A 102 12.71 -7.67 -1.98
N LEU A 103 12.87 -7.56 -0.65
CA LEU A 103 13.75 -8.46 0.10
C LEU A 103 13.33 -9.92 -0.01
N VAL A 104 12.02 -10.20 0.01
CA VAL A 104 11.50 -11.57 -0.20
C VAL A 104 11.79 -12.05 -1.62
N LEU A 105 11.63 -11.19 -2.63
CA LEU A 105 11.95 -11.51 -4.02
C LEU A 105 13.42 -11.85 -4.22
N ILE A 106 14.32 -11.05 -3.64
CA ILE A 106 15.77 -11.27 -3.73
C ILE A 106 16.16 -12.58 -3.04
N LYS A 107 15.61 -12.86 -1.86
CA LYS A 107 15.92 -14.09 -1.11
C LYS A 107 15.39 -15.39 -1.75
N ARG A 108 14.38 -15.29 -2.61
CA ARG A 108 13.74 -16.42 -3.29
C ARG A 108 14.17 -16.57 -4.76
N GLY A 109 15.01 -15.66 -5.27
CA GLY A 109 15.62 -15.72 -6.60
C GLY A 109 16.96 -16.43 -6.53
#